data_AF-A0A7R9K6D6-F1
#
_entry.id   AF-A0A7R9K6D6-F1
#
_cell.length_a   1.000
_cell.length_b   1.000
_cell.length_c   1.000
_cell.angle_alpha   90.00
_cell.angle_beta   90.00
_cell.angle_gamma   90.00
#
_symmetry.space_group_name_H-M   'P 1'
#
loop_
_entity.id
_entity.type
_entity.pdbx_description
1 polymer ?
#
loop_
_entity_poly.entity_id
_entity_poly.type
_entity_poly.pdbx_seq_one_letter_code
_entity_poly.pdbx_strand_id
1 'polypeptide(L)'
;MDLFLVLKTQVWTTVMSQVEWNKKEELVAEQALKHLKQYTPLFEAFTTVARSELVLMLKTQEFCYGNMNFMKVFQKIILLFYKTDVLSEEVILKWYKEGHSVKGKMMFLDQMKKFIEWLQNAEEASLIGLNVWASRIQKSGALQGTLPHGKGNIFYEDPTVRREQNSPSPDSSWTSIA
;
A
#
# COMPACT_ATOMS: atom_id res chain seq x y z
N MET A 1 16.78 5.94 22.15
CA MET A 1 15.93 6.42 21.04
C MET A 1 16.88 6.89 19.95
N ASP A 2 16.78 6.32 18.76
CA ASP A 2 17.67 6.65 17.65
C ASP A 2 17.28 8.03 17.08
N LEU A 3 18.20 9.00 17.16
CA LEU A 3 17.97 10.39 16.75
C LEU A 3 17.54 10.47 15.27
N PHE A 4 18.03 9.55 14.45
CA PHE A 4 17.68 9.46 13.04
C PHE A 4 16.21 9.07 12.82
N LEU A 5 15.70 8.19 13.67
CA LEU A 5 14.27 7.83 13.70
C LEU A 5 13.40 8.98 14.22
N VAL A 6 13.88 9.76 15.19
CA VAL A 6 13.15 10.94 15.69
C VAL A 6 12.97 11.97 14.56
N LEU A 7 14.01 12.25 13.78
CA LEU A 7 13.92 13.16 12.63
C LEU A 7 12.92 12.64 11.57
N LYS A 8 12.97 11.34 11.25
CA LYS A 8 11.99 10.72 10.32
C LYS A 8 10.55 10.85 10.82
N THR A 9 10.32 10.73 12.13
CA THR A 9 8.97 10.90 12.71
C THR A 9 8.45 12.33 12.72
N GLN A 10 9.32 13.34 12.65
CA GLN A 10 8.90 14.75 12.64
C GLN A 10 8.23 15.17 11.33
N VAL A 11 8.51 14.47 10.22
CA VAL A 11 7.87 14.75 8.92
C VAL A 11 6.36 14.62 9.04
N TRP A 12 5.86 13.52 9.62
CA TRP A 12 4.43 13.33 9.89
C TRP A 12 3.85 14.46 10.74
N THR A 13 4.47 14.75 11.88
CA THR A 13 3.99 15.80 12.80
C THR A 13 3.93 17.16 12.13
N THR A 14 4.94 17.50 11.32
CA THR A 14 5.01 18.77 10.60
C THR A 14 3.92 18.86 9.54
N VAL A 15 3.78 17.83 8.69
CA VAL A 15 2.77 17.80 7.62
C VAL A 15 1.36 17.89 8.21
N MET A 16 1.08 17.16 9.29
CA MET A 16 -0.26 17.12 9.90
C MET A 16 -0.61 18.37 10.71
N SER A 17 0.38 19.18 11.11
CA SER A 17 0.16 20.43 11.86
C SER A 17 -0.10 21.65 10.98
N GLN A 18 0.15 21.57 9.66
CA GLN A 18 -0.09 22.67 8.72
C GLN A 18 -1.57 22.92 8.43
N VAL A 19 -2.47 22.06 8.90
CA VAL A 19 -3.88 22.07 8.52
C VAL A 19 -4.77 22.17 9.74
N GLU A 20 -5.75 23.06 9.68
CA GLU A 20 -6.88 23.04 10.59
C GLU A 20 -7.91 22.01 10.08
N TRP A 21 -8.14 20.97 10.88
CA TRP A 21 -8.94 19.82 10.49
C TRP A 21 -10.42 20.06 10.67
N ASN A 22 -11.20 19.61 9.70
CA ASN A 22 -12.65 19.63 9.80
C ASN A 22 -13.15 18.81 11.00
N LYS A 23 -14.28 19.22 11.58
CA LYS A 23 -14.92 18.51 12.70
C LYS A 23 -15.94 17.46 12.22
N LYS A 24 -16.38 17.56 10.97
CA LYS A 24 -17.26 16.57 10.36
C LYS A 24 -16.43 15.41 9.82
N GLU A 25 -16.84 14.18 10.16
CA GLU A 25 -16.08 12.96 9.91
C GLU A 25 -15.87 12.69 8.41
N GLU A 26 -16.91 12.92 7.61
CA GLU A 26 -16.88 12.76 6.16
C GLU A 26 -15.96 13.80 5.50
N LEU A 27 -16.04 15.06 5.94
CA LEU A 27 -15.24 16.15 5.35
C LEU A 27 -13.76 16.05 5.74
N VAL A 28 -13.47 15.63 6.97
CA VAL A 28 -12.07 15.48 7.42
C VAL A 28 -11.39 14.33 6.70
N ALA A 29 -12.12 13.27 6.33
CA ALA A 29 -11.56 12.16 5.57
C ALA A 29 -11.06 12.63 4.20
N GLU A 30 -11.92 13.30 3.41
CA GLU A 30 -11.55 13.82 2.10
C GLU A 30 -10.42 14.87 2.19
N GLN A 31 -10.51 15.79 3.17
CA GLN A 31 -9.49 16.80 3.42
C GLN A 31 -8.13 16.17 3.72
N ALA A 32 -8.10 15.16 4.60
CA ALA A 32 -6.88 14.45 4.97
C ALA A 32 -6.24 13.73 3.79
N LEU A 33 -7.03 13.01 2.99
CA LEU A 33 -6.51 12.32 1.81
C LEU A 33 -5.97 13.30 0.78
N LYS A 34 -6.67 14.39 0.51
CA LYS A 34 -6.22 15.43 -0.42
C LYS A 34 -4.91 16.07 0.03
N HIS A 35 -4.81 16.38 1.33
CA HIS A 35 -3.60 16.94 1.93
C HIS A 35 -2.43 15.97 1.84
N LEU A 36 -2.58 14.76 2.39
CA LEU A 36 -1.50 13.76 2.44
C LEU A 36 -1.02 13.34 1.05
N LYS A 37 -1.91 13.28 0.05
CA LYS A 37 -1.55 12.94 -1.33
C LYS A 37 -0.50 13.89 -1.93
N GLN A 38 -0.50 15.16 -1.53
CA GLN A 38 0.50 16.13 -2.02
C GLN A 38 1.90 15.87 -1.45
N TYR A 39 1.99 15.18 -0.32
CA TYR A 39 3.23 14.89 0.38
C TYR A 39 3.69 13.44 0.23
N THR A 40 3.03 12.62 -0.61
CA THR A 40 3.47 11.22 -0.80
C THR A 40 4.91 11.10 -1.29
N PRO A 41 5.44 11.93 -2.22
CA PRO A 41 6.86 11.84 -2.60
C PRO A 41 7.80 12.18 -1.44
N LEU A 42 7.37 13.07 -0.54
CA LEU A 42 8.12 13.39 0.67
C LEU A 42 8.11 12.20 1.63
N PHE A 43 6.96 11.58 1.89
CA PHE A 43 6.91 10.42 2.78
C PHE A 43 7.75 9.26 2.25
N GLU A 44 7.63 8.95 0.96
CA GLU A 44 8.41 7.90 0.28
C GLU A 44 9.93 8.11 0.45
N ALA A 45 10.42 9.34 0.25
CA ALA A 45 11.83 9.67 0.42
C ALA A 45 12.36 9.41 1.85
N PHE A 46 11.49 9.40 2.87
CA PHE A 46 11.87 9.15 4.27
C PHE A 46 11.54 7.73 4.73
N THR A 47 10.71 6.98 4.01
CA THR A 47 10.31 5.60 4.30
C THR A 47 11.06 4.54 3.47
N THR A 48 12.33 4.77 3.15
CA THR A 48 13.16 3.87 2.31
C THR A 48 13.48 2.49 2.89
N VAL A 49 13.09 2.20 4.13
CA VAL A 49 13.31 0.90 4.78
C VAL A 49 12.09 0.53 5.64
N ALA A 50 11.84 -0.77 5.79
CA ALA A 50 10.68 -1.33 6.50
C ALA A 50 10.50 -0.77 7.92
N ARG A 51 11.61 -0.47 8.62
CA ARG A 51 11.56 0.14 9.96
C ARG A 51 10.96 1.55 9.95
N SER A 52 11.31 2.38 8.97
CA SER A 52 10.76 3.74 8.85
C SER A 52 9.30 3.73 8.41
N GLU A 53 8.93 2.83 7.50
CA GLU A 53 7.53 2.61 7.12
C GLU A 53 6.68 2.22 8.34
N LEU A 54 7.13 1.24 9.14
CA LEU A 54 6.40 0.80 10.33
C LEU A 54 6.22 1.94 11.33
N VAL A 55 7.24 2.78 11.48
CA VAL A 55 7.20 3.93 12.36
C VAL A 55 6.23 5.02 11.86
N LEU A 56 6.15 5.26 10.55
CA LEU A 56 5.12 6.14 9.97
C LEU A 56 3.72 5.58 10.22
N MET A 57 3.52 4.27 10.03
CA MET A 57 2.24 3.61 10.28
C MET A 57 1.82 3.70 11.74
N LEU A 58 2.75 3.51 12.68
CA LEU A 58 2.53 3.73 14.11
C LEU A 58 2.15 5.19 14.40
N LYS A 59 2.85 6.17 13.83
CA LYS A 59 2.53 7.60 14.01
C LYS A 59 1.14 7.95 13.48
N THR A 60 0.75 7.34 12.37
CA THR A 60 -0.59 7.47 11.80
C THR A 60 -1.64 6.89 12.76
N GLN A 61 -1.42 5.69 13.30
CA GLN A 61 -2.31 5.06 14.29
C GLN A 61 -2.45 5.93 15.55
N GLU A 62 -1.35 6.41 16.10
CA GLU A 62 -1.36 7.26 17.29
C GLU A 62 -2.12 8.57 17.06
N PHE A 63 -1.94 9.19 15.89
CA PHE A 63 -2.64 10.42 15.50
C PHE A 63 -4.14 10.17 15.37
N CYS A 64 -4.55 9.14 14.63
CA CYS A 64 -5.95 8.78 14.46
C CYS A 64 -6.64 8.42 15.78
N TYR A 65 -5.91 7.80 16.72
CA TYR A 65 -6.44 7.52 18.06
C TYR A 65 -6.63 8.77 18.91
N GLY A 66 -5.65 9.69 18.87
CA GLY A 66 -5.69 10.94 19.63
C GLY A 66 -6.71 11.96 19.11
N ASN A 67 -7.20 11.77 17.88
CA ASN A 67 -8.15 12.67 17.24
C ASN A 67 -9.39 11.89 16.79
N MET A 68 -10.48 12.00 17.54
CA MET A 68 -11.70 11.20 17.33
C MET A 68 -12.26 11.32 15.90
N ASN A 69 -12.09 12.47 15.24
CA ASN A 69 -12.57 12.70 13.87
C ASN A 69 -11.80 11.83 12.84
N PHE A 70 -10.62 11.35 13.21
CA PHE A 70 -9.76 10.51 12.35
C PHE A 70 -9.88 9.02 12.63
N MET A 71 -10.71 8.60 13.58
CA MET A 71 -10.84 7.20 13.97
C MET A 71 -11.26 6.32 12.78
N LYS A 72 -12.18 6.77 11.92
CA LYS A 72 -12.57 6.05 10.70
C LYS A 72 -11.71 6.39 9.47
N VAL A 73 -10.79 7.34 9.58
CA VAL A 73 -9.93 7.80 8.48
C VAL A 73 -8.66 6.96 8.35
N PHE A 74 -8.23 6.29 9.43
CA PHE A 74 -7.00 5.50 9.47
C PHE A 74 -6.82 4.55 8.29
N GLN A 75 -7.80 3.67 8.02
CA GLN A 75 -7.72 2.73 6.90
C GLN A 75 -7.56 3.45 5.55
N LYS A 76 -8.25 4.59 5.35
CA LYS A 76 -8.14 5.36 4.11
C LYS A 76 -6.73 5.93 3.92
N ILE A 77 -6.09 6.39 4.99
CA ILE A 77 -4.71 6.88 4.96
C ILE A 77 -3.74 5.74 4.62
N ILE A 78 -3.88 4.59 5.28
CA ILE A 78 -3.01 3.44 4.98
C ILE A 78 -3.19 2.98 3.53
N LEU A 79 -4.42 2.96 3.03
CA LEU A 79 -4.68 2.61 1.63
C LEU A 79 -4.06 3.62 0.66
N LEU A 80 -4.11 4.92 0.97
CA LEU A 80 -3.43 5.95 0.17
C LEU A 80 -1.92 5.70 0.12
N PHE A 81 -1.30 5.48 1.29
CA PHE A 81 0.14 5.23 1.37
C PHE A 81 0.56 3.93 0.69
N TYR A 82 -0.25 2.88 0.78
CA TYR A 82 -0.03 1.65 0.02
C TYR A 82 -0.08 1.91 -1.50
N LYS A 83 -1.12 2.60 -1.98
CA LYS A 83 -1.29 2.91 -3.42
C LYS A 83 -0.25 3.86 -4.00
N THR A 84 0.54 4.51 -3.15
CA THR A 84 1.55 5.50 -3.54
C THR A 84 2.95 5.08 -3.12
N ASP A 85 3.13 3.77 -2.87
CA ASP A 85 4.43 3.14 -2.55
C ASP A 85 5.13 3.70 -1.31
N VAL A 86 4.41 4.43 -0.45
CA VAL A 86 4.91 4.95 0.83
C VAL A 86 5.01 3.85 1.88
N LEU A 87 4.08 2.88 1.84
CA LEU A 87 4.06 1.71 2.72
C LEU A 87 3.99 0.43 1.89
N SER A 88 4.92 -0.49 2.16
CA SER A 88 4.93 -1.82 1.56
C SER A 88 3.88 -2.74 2.20
N GLU A 89 3.45 -3.74 1.42
CA GLU A 89 2.58 -4.81 1.89
C GLU A 89 3.17 -5.54 3.11
N GLU A 90 4.46 -5.88 3.08
CA GLU A 90 5.16 -6.56 4.16
C GLU A 90 5.02 -5.81 5.49
N VAL A 91 5.20 -4.48 5.46
CA VAL A 91 5.11 -3.65 6.66
C VAL A 91 3.67 -3.56 7.17
N ILE A 92 2.69 -3.45 6.28
CA ILE A 92 1.27 -3.42 6.65
C ILE A 92 0.86 -4.73 7.33
N LEU A 93 1.25 -5.88 6.76
CA LEU A 93 1.01 -7.20 7.33
C LEU A 93 1.72 -7.37 8.68
N LYS A 94 2.97 -6.91 8.78
CA LYS A 94 3.74 -6.93 10.04
C LYS A 94 3.08 -6.08 11.13
N TRP A 95 2.65 -4.86 10.80
CA TRP A 95 1.91 -4.00 11.72
C TRP A 95 0.65 -4.70 12.22
N TYR A 96 -0.12 -5.32 11.33
CA TYR A 96 -1.35 -6.01 11.69
C TYR A 96 -1.11 -7.17 12.65
N LYS A 97 -0.09 -7.99 12.38
CA LYS A 97 0.25 -9.18 13.19
C LYS A 97 0.79 -8.83 14.57
N GLU A 98 1.81 -7.96 14.63
CA GLU A 98 2.58 -7.75 15.86
C GLU A 98 3.20 -6.35 16.01
N GLY A 99 3.27 -5.57 14.93
CA GLY A 99 3.92 -4.25 14.94
C GLY A 99 3.03 -3.08 15.36
N HIS A 100 1.79 -3.32 15.78
CA HIS A 100 0.80 -2.28 16.10
C HIS A 100 0.94 -1.70 17.51
N SER A 101 0.50 -0.46 17.69
CA SER A 101 0.39 0.16 19.01
C SER A 101 -0.81 -0.38 19.78
N VAL A 102 -0.74 -0.35 21.12
CA VAL A 102 -1.87 -0.66 22.00
C VAL A 102 -2.99 0.38 21.89
N LYS A 103 -2.69 1.59 21.44
CA LYS A 103 -3.64 2.71 21.28
C LYS A 103 -4.66 2.40 20.18
N GLY A 104 -5.92 2.18 20.57
CA GLY A 104 -6.99 1.85 19.63
C GLY A 104 -6.83 0.49 18.96
N LYS A 105 -5.98 -0.42 19.49
CA LYS A 105 -5.62 -1.72 18.87
C LYS A 105 -6.82 -2.47 18.32
N MET A 106 -7.80 -2.79 19.16
CA MET A 106 -8.94 -3.63 18.76
C MET A 106 -9.72 -3.00 17.60
N MET A 107 -9.91 -1.69 17.64
CA MET A 107 -10.66 -0.97 16.61
C MET A 107 -9.90 -0.90 15.29
N PHE A 108 -8.62 -0.53 15.30
CA PHE A 108 -7.85 -0.41 14.05
C PHE A 108 -7.55 -1.76 13.41
N LEU A 109 -7.35 -2.82 14.21
CA LEU A 109 -7.26 -4.18 13.66
C LEU A 109 -8.59 -4.57 13.01
N ASP A 110 -9.72 -4.35 13.68
CA ASP A 110 -11.04 -4.66 13.09
C ASP A 110 -11.28 -3.90 11.77
N GLN A 111 -10.97 -2.61 11.75
CA GLN A 111 -11.08 -1.76 10.56
C GLN A 111 -10.22 -2.26 9.39
N MET A 112 -9.06 -2.85 9.67
CA MET A 112 -8.10 -3.27 8.65
C MET A 112 -8.34 -4.69 8.12
N LYS A 113 -9.16 -5.52 8.79
CA LYS A 113 -9.39 -6.94 8.45
C LYS A 113 -9.58 -7.20 6.95
N LYS A 114 -10.59 -6.57 6.34
CA LYS A 114 -10.90 -6.76 4.91
C LYS A 114 -9.75 -6.37 3.99
N PHE A 115 -8.98 -5.34 4.37
CA PHE A 115 -7.83 -4.90 3.58
C PHE A 115 -6.67 -5.89 3.70
N ILE A 116 -6.44 -6.45 4.88
CA ILE A 116 -5.42 -7.50 5.10
C ILE A 116 -5.79 -8.79 4.36
N GLU A 117 -7.05 -9.22 4.45
CA GLU A 117 -7.55 -10.37 3.67
C GLU A 117 -7.35 -10.14 2.17
N TRP A 118 -7.60 -8.93 1.68
CA TRP A 118 -7.37 -8.58 0.27
C TRP A 118 -5.88 -8.68 -0.11
N LEU A 119 -4.96 -8.14 0.70
CA LEU A 119 -3.52 -8.22 0.44
C LEU A 119 -3.05 -9.68 0.33
N GLN A 120 -3.43 -10.51 1.31
CA GLN A 120 -3.06 -11.93 1.35
C GLN A 120 -3.63 -12.72 0.17
N ASN A 121 -4.88 -12.44 -0.21
CA ASN A 121 -5.51 -13.11 -1.36
C ASN A 121 -4.91 -12.68 -2.71
N ALA A 122 -4.46 -11.42 -2.83
CA ALA A 122 -3.81 -10.93 -4.05
C ALA A 122 -2.48 -11.65 -4.31
N GLU A 123 -1.71 -11.90 -3.25
CA GLU A 123 -0.48 -12.68 -3.32
C GLU A 123 -0.78 -14.14 -3.74
N GLU A 124 -1.72 -14.82 -3.07
CA GLU A 124 -2.10 -16.20 -3.40
C GLU A 124 -2.61 -16.35 -4.84
N ALA A 125 -3.47 -15.44 -5.31
CA ALA A 125 -3.99 -15.46 -6.68
C ALA A 125 -2.87 -15.27 -7.72
N SER A 126 -1.89 -14.41 -7.44
CA SER A 126 -0.74 -14.19 -8.31
C SER A 126 0.18 -15.42 -8.38
N LEU A 127 0.45 -16.07 -7.25
CA LEU A 127 1.26 -17.30 -7.17
C LEU A 127 0.57 -18.47 -7.87
N ILE A 128 -0.75 -18.63 -7.67
CA ILE A 128 -1.55 -19.64 -8.37
C ILE A 128 -1.53 -19.37 -9.88
N GLY A 129 -1.69 -18.13 -10.30
CA GLY A 129 -1.63 -17.73 -11.72
C GLY A 129 -0.27 -18.06 -12.36
N LEU A 130 0.84 -17.77 -11.68
CA LEU A 130 2.18 -18.12 -12.13
C LEU A 130 2.41 -19.64 -12.17
N ASN A 131 1.95 -20.38 -11.17
CA ASN A 131 2.07 -21.84 -11.12
C ASN A 131 1.25 -22.51 -12.24
N VAL A 132 0.05 -21.99 -12.52
CA VAL A 132 -0.80 -22.44 -13.64
C VAL A 132 -0.16 -22.10 -14.98
N TRP A 133 0.38 -20.90 -15.14
CA TRP A 133 1.11 -20.49 -16.34
C TRP A 133 2.35 -21.37 -16.57
N ALA A 134 3.19 -21.58 -15.56
CA ALA A 134 4.36 -22.44 -15.63
C ALA A 134 3.99 -23.89 -15.98
N SER A 135 2.92 -24.42 -15.39
CA SER A 135 2.39 -25.74 -15.70
C SER A 135 1.89 -25.85 -17.15
N ARG A 136 1.28 -24.79 -17.70
CA ARG A 136 0.86 -24.74 -19.11
C ARG A 136 2.07 -24.67 -20.06
N ILE A 137 3.10 -23.90 -19.71
CA ILE A 137 4.34 -23.81 -20.50
C ILE A 137 5.05 -25.17 -20.55
N GLN A 138 5.17 -25.87 -19.43
CA GLN A 138 5.76 -27.21 -19.36
C GLN A 138 4.97 -28.24 -20.18
N LYS A 139 3.63 -28.20 -20.12
CA LYS A 139 2.77 -29.08 -20.92
C LYS A 139 2.73 -28.73 -22.41
N SER A 140 3.01 -27.48 -22.78
CA SER A 140 3.05 -27.02 -24.18
C SER A 140 4.32 -27.41 -24.93
N GLY A 141 5.31 -28.04 -24.28
CA GLY A 141 6.55 -28.48 -24.93
C GLY A 141 7.48 -27.35 -25.37
N ALA A 142 7.24 -26.10 -24.95
CA ALA A 142 7.96 -24.91 -25.41
C ALA A 142 9.43 -24.79 -24.90
N LEU A 143 9.99 -25.81 -24.26
CA LEU A 143 11.41 -25.88 -23.87
C LEU A 143 12.18 -26.98 -24.61
N GLN A 144 11.73 -27.35 -25.81
CA GLN A 144 12.51 -28.20 -26.72
C GLN A 144 12.67 -27.50 -28.08
N GLY A 145 13.29 -26.33 -28.04
CA GLY A 145 13.76 -25.61 -29.23
C GLY A 145 15.19 -25.17 -28.99
N THR A 146 16.15 -25.87 -29.59
CA THR A 146 17.52 -25.37 -29.76
C THR A 146 17.48 -24.01 -30.45
N LEU A 147 18.23 -23.03 -29.93
CA LEU A 147 18.40 -21.72 -30.54
C LEU A 147 18.71 -21.86 -32.05
N PRO A 148 17.92 -21.27 -32.96
CA PRO A 148 18.32 -21.20 -34.35
C PRO A 148 19.44 -20.18 -34.47
N HIS A 149 20.61 -20.64 -34.92
CA HIS A 149 21.60 -19.75 -35.51
C HIS A 149 20.95 -19.02 -36.69
N GLY A 150 20.82 -17.70 -36.59
CA GLY A 150 20.69 -16.83 -37.76
C GLY A 150 19.37 -16.07 -37.89
N LYS A 151 19.48 -14.77 -37.58
CA LYS A 151 18.83 -13.60 -38.23
C LYS A 151 17.31 -13.63 -38.45
N GLY A 152 16.62 -12.85 -37.63
CA GLY A 152 15.30 -12.28 -37.94
C GLY A 152 14.76 -11.53 -36.72
N ASN A 153 14.53 -10.22 -36.86
CA ASN A 153 14.04 -9.34 -35.79
C ASN A 153 12.74 -9.89 -35.16
N ILE A 154 12.85 -10.40 -33.94
CA ILE A 154 11.72 -10.50 -33.02
C ILE A 154 11.63 -9.16 -32.29
N PHE A 155 10.62 -8.37 -32.66
CA PHE A 155 10.19 -7.23 -31.84
C PHE A 155 9.77 -7.80 -30.48
N TYR A 156 10.56 -7.54 -29.45
CA TYR A 156 10.14 -7.70 -28.07
C TYR A 156 9.10 -6.61 -27.81
N GLU A 157 7.82 -6.95 -27.80
CA GLU A 157 6.83 -6.08 -27.17
C GLU A 157 7.11 -6.04 -25.66
N ASP A 158 7.32 -4.83 -25.16
CA ASP A 158 7.64 -4.56 -23.75
C ASP A 158 6.48 -5.04 -22.84
N PRO A 159 6.74 -5.99 -21.92
CA PRO A 159 5.72 -6.52 -21.01
C PRO A 159 5.10 -5.48 -20.06
N THR A 160 5.70 -4.28 -19.94
CA THR A 160 5.15 -3.19 -19.13
C THR A 160 3.84 -2.64 -19.71
N VAL A 161 3.67 -2.66 -21.04
CA VAL A 161 2.46 -2.13 -21.72
C VAL A 161 1.21 -2.96 -21.38
N ARG A 162 1.38 -4.25 -21.06
CA ARG A 162 0.25 -5.14 -20.70
C ARG A 162 -0.19 -5.02 -19.25
N ARG A 163 0.64 -4.48 -18.35
CA ARG A 163 0.26 -4.24 -16.95
C ARG A 163 -0.81 -3.17 -16.82
N GLU A 164 -0.78 -2.16 -17.69
CA GLU A 164 -1.70 -1.02 -17.63
C GLU A 164 -3.14 -1.39 -18.08
N GLN A 165 -3.29 -2.38 -18.96
CA GLN A 165 -4.60 -2.80 -19.48
C GLN A 165 -5.29 -3.92 -18.68
N ASN A 166 -4.55 -4.70 -17.88
CA ASN A 166 -5.09 -5.83 -17.11
C ASN A 166 -5.16 -5.58 -15.60
N SER A 167 -4.84 -4.37 -15.16
CA SER A 167 -5.16 -3.95 -13.80
C SER A 167 -6.68 -3.84 -13.68
N PRO A 168 -7.36 -4.57 -12.78
CA PRO A 168 -8.78 -4.36 -12.56
C PRO A 168 -8.97 -2.90 -12.14
N SER A 169 -9.66 -2.12 -12.98
CA SER A 169 -10.19 -0.83 -12.58
C SER A 169 -10.99 -1.05 -11.28
N PRO A 170 -10.91 -0.13 -10.29
CA PRO A 170 -11.76 -0.23 -9.12
C PRO A 170 -13.20 -0.38 -9.62
N ASP A 171 -13.84 -1.51 -9.32
CA ASP A 171 -15.26 -1.67 -9.57
C ASP A 171 -15.98 -0.50 -8.89
N SER A 172 -16.98 0.04 -9.57
CA SER A 172 -17.90 1.10 -9.16
C SER A 172 -18.51 0.95 -7.75
N SER A 173 -18.34 -0.20 -7.10
CA SER A 173 -18.68 -0.40 -5.69
C SER A 173 -17.65 0.18 -4.69
N TRP A 174 -16.42 0.47 -5.14
CA TRP A 174 -15.34 1.04 -4.30
C TRP A 174 -15.27 2.57 -4.31
N THR A 175 -15.96 3.24 -5.23
CA THR A 175 -16.09 4.71 -5.24
C THR A 175 -17.02 5.24 -4.14
N SER A 176 -17.78 4.37 -3.48
CA SER A 176 -18.77 4.75 -2.45
C SER A 176 -18.20 4.75 -1.02
N ILE A 177 -16.89 4.58 -0.84
CA ILE A 177 -16.19 4.73 0.45
C ILE A 177 -15.37 6.05 0.49
N ALA A 178 -15.70 7.02 -0.37
CA ALA A 178 -15.22 8.41 -0.22
C ALA A 178 -16.02 9.11 0.89
#